data_AF-A0A519W1W1-F1
#
_entry.id   AF-A0A519W1W1-F1
#
_cell.length_a   1.000
_cell.length_b   1.000
_cell.length_c   1.000
_cell.angle_alpha   90.00
_cell.angle_beta   90.00
_cell.angle_gamma   90.00
#
_symmetry.space_group_name_H-M   'P 1'
#
loop_
_entity.id
_entity.type
_entity.pdbx_description
1 polymer ?
#
loop_
_entity_poly.entity_id
_entity_poly.type
_entity_poly.pdbx_seq_one_letter_code
_entity_poly.pdbx_strand_id
1 'polypeptide(L)'
;SKFLGQLLRKDGIAWYGELACVCYNSNTRSVLEIHGAIYQKWVALGGVNWGIPNTDESPCWDGTGRFNHFNGDQATIIWSPQTGAQAIWGDIRRRWAELGWERSYLGYPTSDESNFPDGGRVNSFQRGGIYWWPDTGALDLNDVVLHYTGLVCLRETGETSGADEPYVLMGVVSPFSSAAFRSQTYSSVDSDTSRPDLIEIYRGKPNGLILEITLMENDHGDPEKFRKEIQAAMTAAHGLGTAALGLIPVVGGAIAAVVGPLIQKFIPEVAKAVNNLFGFGDDKIGSERIVLTGKDLILLARRTNNSNYKNVGYKFSTNNLRGHNANYKVYFGIVPA
;
A
#
# COMPACT_ATOMS: atom_id res chain seq x y z
N SER A 1 16.75 5.67 -45.83
CA SER A 1 15.73 5.90 -44.79
C SER A 1 15.57 4.63 -43.95
N LYS A 2 16.17 4.57 -42.75
CA LYS A 2 16.01 3.42 -41.82
C LYS A 2 15.07 3.71 -40.64
N PHE A 3 14.67 4.96 -40.44
CA PHE A 3 13.90 5.42 -39.29
C PHE A 3 12.53 4.74 -39.17
N LEU A 4 11.68 4.86 -40.19
CA LEU A 4 10.35 4.24 -40.19
C LEU A 4 10.39 2.72 -40.35
N GLY A 5 11.50 2.15 -40.84
CA GLY A 5 11.49 0.81 -41.44
C GLY A 5 10.56 0.79 -42.67
N GLN A 6 9.82 -0.30 -42.85
CA GLN A 6 8.78 -0.37 -43.88
C GLN A 6 7.57 0.48 -43.47
N LEU A 7 7.05 1.30 -44.40
CA LEU A 7 5.79 2.00 -44.18
C LEU A 7 4.64 1.00 -44.21
N LEU A 8 3.87 0.94 -43.12
CA LEU A 8 2.76 0.01 -42.95
C LEU A 8 1.42 0.61 -43.35
N ARG A 9 1.13 1.84 -42.88
CA ARG A 9 -0.12 2.55 -43.22
C ARG A 9 -0.04 4.07 -43.01
N LYS A 10 -1.02 4.79 -43.54
CA LYS A 10 -1.21 6.23 -43.37
C LYS A 10 -2.64 6.52 -42.95
N ASP A 11 -2.83 7.17 -41.81
CA ASP A 11 -4.13 7.42 -41.21
C ASP A 11 -4.33 8.93 -41.00
N GLY A 12 -4.58 9.65 -42.09
CA GLY A 12 -4.83 11.10 -42.09
C GLY A 12 -3.64 11.93 -41.60
N ILE A 13 -3.51 12.04 -40.28
CA ILE A 13 -2.47 12.81 -39.59
C ILE A 13 -1.25 11.98 -39.17
N ALA A 14 -1.26 10.65 -39.35
CA ALA A 14 -0.18 9.78 -38.89
C ALA A 14 0.33 8.84 -39.99
N TRP A 15 1.66 8.65 -40.03
CA TRP A 15 2.36 7.74 -40.94
C TRP A 15 3.04 6.66 -40.11
N TYR A 16 2.44 5.46 -40.11
CA TYR A 16 2.91 4.33 -39.32
C TYR A 16 3.91 3.51 -40.13
N GLY A 17 5.14 3.44 -39.64
CA GLY A 17 6.15 2.48 -40.06
C GLY A 17 6.26 1.29 -39.11
N GLU A 18 7.13 0.35 -39.43
CA GLU A 18 7.44 -0.81 -38.60
C GLU A 18 8.12 -0.44 -37.27
N LEU A 19 8.99 0.58 -37.30
CA LEU A 19 9.85 0.94 -36.16
C LEU A 19 9.46 2.28 -35.51
N ALA A 20 8.67 3.09 -36.20
CA ALA A 20 8.36 4.44 -35.79
C ALA A 20 7.08 4.96 -36.46
N CYS A 21 6.56 6.06 -35.90
CA CYS A 21 5.49 6.84 -36.46
C CYS A 21 5.90 8.31 -36.55
N VAL A 22 5.42 8.97 -37.59
CA VAL A 22 5.42 10.44 -37.68
C VAL A 22 3.98 10.91 -37.63
N CYS A 23 3.68 11.89 -36.78
CA CYS A 23 2.34 12.41 -36.54
C CYS A 23 2.32 13.93 -36.70
N TYR A 24 1.34 14.46 -37.43
CA TYR A 24 1.07 15.89 -37.47
C TYR A 24 0.16 16.29 -36.31
N ASN A 25 0.62 17.22 -35.47
CA ASN A 25 -0.18 17.83 -34.41
C ASN A 25 -0.65 19.21 -34.88
N SER A 26 -1.97 19.36 -35.06
CA SER A 26 -2.59 20.61 -35.53
C SER A 26 -2.52 21.74 -34.50
N ASN A 27 -2.50 21.43 -33.21
CA ASN A 27 -2.46 22.42 -32.13
C ASN A 27 -1.09 23.12 -32.09
N THR A 28 -0.01 22.37 -32.25
CA THR A 28 1.37 22.89 -32.29
C THR A 28 1.86 23.17 -33.71
N ARG A 29 1.07 22.84 -34.73
CA ARG A 29 1.41 22.92 -36.17
C ARG A 29 2.76 22.26 -36.48
N SER A 30 3.05 21.16 -35.80
CA SER A 30 4.33 20.48 -35.85
C SER A 30 4.17 19.04 -36.31
N VAL A 31 5.20 18.53 -36.99
CA VAL A 31 5.31 17.11 -37.35
C VAL A 31 6.27 16.49 -36.35
N LEU A 32 5.78 15.49 -35.60
CA LEU A 32 6.46 14.94 -34.44
C LEU A 32 6.69 13.45 -34.61
N GLU A 33 7.83 12.99 -34.13
CA GLU A 33 8.24 11.59 -34.25
C GLU A 33 8.10 10.80 -32.94
N ILE A 34 7.72 9.53 -33.09
CA ILE A 34 7.64 8.54 -32.01
C ILE A 34 8.30 7.27 -32.52
N HIS A 35 9.23 6.65 -31.77
CA HIS A 35 9.92 5.46 -32.25
C HIS A 35 10.19 4.43 -31.14
N GLY A 36 10.72 3.27 -31.55
CA GLY A 36 11.19 2.23 -30.62
C GLY A 36 10.12 1.77 -29.62
N ALA A 37 10.52 1.63 -28.35
CA ALA A 37 9.65 1.09 -27.31
C ALA A 37 8.49 2.04 -26.95
N ILE A 38 8.68 3.36 -27.06
CA ILE A 38 7.62 4.34 -26.83
C ILE A 38 6.56 4.22 -27.93
N TYR A 39 6.98 4.09 -29.19
CA TYR A 39 6.07 3.84 -30.31
C TYR A 39 5.27 2.56 -30.11
N GLN A 40 5.91 1.46 -29.74
CA GLN A 40 5.23 0.18 -29.48
C GLN A 40 4.17 0.31 -28.38
N LYS A 41 4.51 0.98 -27.27
CA LYS A 41 3.55 1.25 -26.18
C LYS A 41 2.38 2.11 -26.66
N TRP A 42 2.67 3.21 -27.36
CA TRP A 42 1.66 4.11 -27.87
C TRP A 42 0.67 3.41 -28.83
N VAL A 43 1.17 2.56 -29.74
CA VAL A 43 0.33 1.73 -30.61
C VAL A 43 -0.54 0.77 -29.79
N ALA A 44 0.03 0.11 -28.78
CA ALA A 44 -0.71 -0.81 -27.91
C ALA A 44 -1.83 -0.12 -27.11
N LEU A 45 -1.66 1.17 -26.78
CA LEU A 45 -2.68 1.99 -26.11
C LEU A 45 -3.79 2.48 -27.06
N GLY A 46 -3.62 2.32 -28.38
CA GLY A 46 -4.61 2.73 -29.39
C GLY A 46 -4.11 3.78 -30.39
N GLY A 47 -2.82 4.15 -30.33
CA GLY A 47 -2.20 5.10 -31.26
C GLY A 47 -2.87 6.47 -31.21
N VAL A 48 -3.18 7.03 -32.38
CA VAL A 48 -3.84 8.35 -32.51
C VAL A 48 -5.17 8.44 -31.74
N ASN A 49 -5.90 7.33 -31.58
CA ASN A 49 -7.15 7.32 -30.81
C ASN A 49 -6.93 7.51 -29.31
N TRP A 50 -5.75 7.13 -28.80
CA TRP A 50 -5.36 7.37 -27.41
C TRP A 50 -4.76 8.75 -27.23
N GLY A 51 -3.93 9.19 -28.18
CA GLY A 51 -3.39 10.53 -28.14
C GLY A 51 -2.43 10.88 -29.25
N ILE A 52 -2.26 12.18 -29.44
CA ILE A 52 -1.33 12.76 -30.42
C ILE A 52 -0.10 13.27 -29.66
N PRO A 53 1.13 13.03 -30.17
CA PRO A 53 2.34 13.53 -29.53
C PRO A 53 2.39 15.06 -29.52
N ASN A 54 3.04 15.62 -28.50
CA ASN A 54 3.33 17.04 -28.33
C ASN A 54 4.82 17.35 -28.50
N THR A 55 5.68 16.35 -28.37
CA THR A 55 7.12 16.44 -28.54
C THR A 55 7.61 15.31 -29.45
N ASP A 56 8.77 15.51 -30.06
CA ASP A 56 9.59 14.40 -30.54
C ASP A 56 10.06 13.53 -29.37
N GLU A 57 10.56 12.33 -29.68
CA GLU A 57 11.19 11.48 -28.66
C GLU A 57 12.46 12.18 -28.15
N SER A 58 12.45 12.58 -26.89
CA SER A 58 13.49 13.40 -26.29
C SER A 58 14.20 12.67 -25.14
N PRO A 59 15.49 12.94 -24.89
CA PRO A 59 16.18 12.39 -23.73
C PRO A 59 15.59 12.91 -22.41
N CYS A 60 15.50 12.05 -21.41
CA CYS A 60 15.23 12.45 -20.03
C CYS A 60 16.37 13.33 -19.49
N TRP A 61 16.10 14.13 -18.45
CA TRP A 61 17.10 15.06 -17.90
C TRP A 61 18.29 14.35 -17.25
N ASP A 62 18.09 13.13 -16.76
CA ASP A 62 19.16 12.28 -16.24
C ASP A 62 20.03 11.62 -17.34
N GLY A 63 19.67 11.79 -18.61
CA GLY A 63 20.33 11.20 -19.78
C GLY A 63 20.09 9.70 -19.98
N THR A 64 19.34 9.02 -19.10
CA THR A 64 19.17 7.56 -19.13
C THR A 64 17.95 7.15 -19.97
N GLY A 65 16.83 7.85 -19.78
CA GLY A 65 15.57 7.54 -20.43
C GLY A 65 15.29 8.32 -21.70
N ARG A 66 14.14 8.01 -22.29
CA ARG A 66 13.53 8.74 -23.41
C ARG A 66 12.06 8.97 -23.11
N PHE A 67 11.47 10.05 -23.62
CA PHE A 67 10.05 10.31 -23.45
C PHE A 67 9.43 11.01 -24.66
N ASN A 68 8.11 10.85 -24.79
CA ASN A 68 7.25 11.76 -25.55
C ASN A 68 6.13 12.27 -24.64
N HIS A 69 5.79 13.55 -24.75
CA HIS A 69 4.54 14.08 -24.19
C HIS A 69 3.39 13.95 -25.20
N PHE A 70 2.16 13.84 -24.70
CA PHE A 70 0.95 13.64 -25.50
C PHE A 70 -0.20 14.48 -24.96
N ASN A 71 -1.21 14.70 -25.81
CA ASN A 71 -2.51 15.28 -25.45
C ASN A 71 -2.44 16.66 -24.77
N GLY A 72 -1.65 17.58 -25.30
CA GLY A 72 -1.47 18.91 -24.68
C GLY A 72 -0.68 18.84 -23.39
N ASP A 73 0.35 17.99 -23.36
CA ASP A 73 1.18 17.70 -22.19
C ASP A 73 0.37 17.21 -20.98
N GLN A 74 -0.71 16.47 -21.22
CA GLN A 74 -1.52 15.81 -20.18
C GLN A 74 -1.16 14.34 -19.99
N ALA A 75 -0.44 13.75 -20.94
CA ALA A 75 0.04 12.38 -20.88
C ALA A 75 1.52 12.29 -21.27
N THR A 76 2.20 11.25 -20.82
CA THR A 76 3.59 10.97 -21.14
C THR A 76 3.79 9.48 -21.22
N ILE A 77 4.47 9.06 -22.28
CA ILE A 77 5.06 7.74 -22.34
C ILE A 77 6.55 7.94 -22.20
N ILE A 78 7.12 7.34 -21.15
CA ILE A 78 8.54 7.40 -20.84
C ILE A 78 9.10 5.99 -20.84
N TRP A 79 10.32 5.85 -21.35
CA TRP A 79 11.07 4.61 -21.38
C TRP A 79 12.37 4.74 -20.59
N SER A 80 12.73 3.67 -19.88
CA SER A 80 14.08 3.46 -19.36
C SER A 80 14.56 2.04 -19.67
N PRO A 81 15.88 1.79 -19.70
CA PRO A 81 16.41 0.43 -19.89
C PRO A 81 15.91 -0.56 -18.83
N GLN A 82 15.66 -0.10 -17.60
CA GLN A 82 15.27 -0.96 -16.47
C GLN A 82 13.76 -1.22 -16.41
N THR A 83 12.93 -0.26 -16.82
CA THR A 83 11.48 -0.32 -16.62
C THR A 83 10.67 -0.48 -17.90
N GLY A 84 11.32 -0.37 -19.07
CA GLY A 84 10.63 -0.32 -20.35
C GLY A 84 9.77 0.93 -20.50
N ALA A 85 8.90 0.95 -21.51
CA ALA A 85 8.00 2.07 -21.76
C ALA A 85 6.79 1.97 -20.83
N GLN A 86 6.43 3.07 -20.17
CA GLN A 86 5.28 3.18 -19.29
C GLN A 86 4.53 4.48 -19.56
N ALA A 87 3.21 4.44 -19.47
CA ALA A 87 2.32 5.57 -19.68
C ALA A 87 1.80 6.13 -18.36
N ILE A 88 1.90 7.45 -18.21
CA ILE A 88 1.40 8.22 -17.06
C ILE A 88 0.61 9.40 -17.59
N TRP A 89 -0.55 9.69 -17.01
CA TRP A 89 -1.39 10.82 -17.43
C TRP A 89 -2.09 11.51 -16.26
N GLY A 90 -2.78 12.62 -16.56
CA GLY A 90 -3.63 13.34 -15.63
C GLY A 90 -2.93 13.84 -14.37
N ASP A 91 -3.63 13.79 -13.24
CA ASP A 91 -3.15 14.30 -11.96
C ASP A 91 -1.93 13.54 -11.44
N ILE A 92 -1.83 12.24 -11.72
CA ILE A 92 -0.66 11.43 -11.34
C ILE A 92 0.59 11.95 -12.06
N ARG A 93 0.48 12.18 -13.38
CA ARG A 93 1.57 12.79 -14.15
C ARG A 93 1.93 14.18 -13.63
N ARG A 94 0.92 15.02 -13.36
CA ARG A 94 1.15 16.38 -12.84
C ARG A 94 1.92 16.32 -11.52
N ARG A 95 1.53 15.44 -10.60
CA ARG A 95 2.23 15.27 -9.33
C ARG A 95 3.67 14.80 -9.53
N TRP A 96 3.90 13.86 -10.42
CA TRP A 96 5.26 13.41 -10.73
C TRP A 96 6.13 14.51 -11.35
N ALA A 97 5.54 15.36 -12.20
CA ALA A 97 6.20 16.53 -12.76
C ALA A 97 6.62 17.55 -11.68
N GLU A 98 5.72 17.83 -10.72
CA GLU A 98 5.99 18.70 -9.56
C GLU A 98 7.16 18.18 -8.70
N LEU A 99 7.31 16.86 -8.62
CA LEU A 99 8.41 16.22 -7.90
C LEU A 99 9.74 16.21 -8.68
N GLY A 100 9.75 16.68 -9.93
CA GLY A 100 10.95 16.72 -10.76
C GLY A 100 11.15 15.50 -11.66
N TRP A 101 10.07 14.80 -12.05
CA TRP A 101 10.06 13.69 -13.00
C TRP A 101 10.94 12.51 -12.55
N GLU A 102 11.71 11.90 -13.45
CA GLU A 102 12.58 10.75 -13.18
C GLU A 102 13.71 11.06 -12.19
N ARG A 103 14.02 12.35 -11.98
CA ARG A 103 14.99 12.80 -10.97
C ARG A 103 14.39 12.90 -9.58
N SER A 104 13.08 12.75 -9.45
CA SER A 104 12.40 12.71 -8.16
C SER A 104 12.88 11.53 -7.31
N TYR A 105 12.55 11.57 -6.02
CA TYR A 105 12.82 10.46 -5.12
C TYR A 105 12.12 9.16 -5.56
N LEU A 106 11.06 9.23 -6.38
CA LEU A 106 10.34 8.07 -6.91
C LEU A 106 11.07 7.38 -8.07
N GLY A 107 11.82 8.13 -8.89
CA GLY A 107 12.49 7.61 -10.08
C GLY A 107 11.55 7.42 -11.28
N TYR A 108 11.85 6.42 -12.12
CA TYR A 108 11.04 6.07 -13.29
C TYR A 108 9.77 5.28 -12.90
N PRO A 109 8.68 5.42 -13.67
CA PRO A 109 7.55 4.50 -13.55
C PRO A 109 7.95 3.07 -13.89
N THR A 110 7.33 2.14 -13.18
CA THR A 110 7.44 0.69 -13.38
C THR A 110 6.12 0.07 -13.82
N SER A 111 5.05 0.87 -13.91
CA SER A 111 3.75 0.44 -14.42
C SER A 111 3.04 1.56 -15.18
N ASP A 112 2.14 1.16 -16.08
CA ASP A 112 1.05 2.01 -16.55
C ASP A 112 0.06 2.29 -15.39
N GLU A 113 -0.85 3.24 -15.59
CA GLU A 113 -1.85 3.59 -14.57
C GLU A 113 -2.89 2.46 -14.41
N SER A 114 -2.98 1.89 -13.22
CA SER A 114 -3.92 0.81 -12.89
C SER A 114 -4.98 1.25 -11.88
N ASN A 115 -5.96 0.38 -11.65
CA ASN A 115 -6.97 0.58 -10.60
C ASN A 115 -6.39 0.32 -9.21
N PHE A 116 -6.84 1.11 -8.24
CA PHE A 116 -6.48 1.03 -6.83
C PHE A 116 -7.77 0.99 -5.97
N PRO A 117 -7.74 0.53 -4.69
CA PRO A 117 -8.94 0.41 -3.88
C PRO A 117 -9.71 1.73 -3.74
N ASP A 118 -10.98 1.63 -3.33
CA ASP A 118 -11.83 2.79 -3.04
C ASP A 118 -12.02 3.73 -4.24
N GLY A 119 -12.02 3.17 -5.45
CA GLY A 119 -12.15 3.92 -6.72
C GLY A 119 -10.89 4.70 -7.11
N GLY A 120 -9.75 4.37 -6.52
CA GLY A 120 -8.49 5.05 -6.80
C GLY A 120 -7.79 4.58 -8.07
N ARG A 121 -6.76 5.31 -8.46
CA ARG A 121 -5.82 4.99 -9.55
C ARG A 121 -4.38 5.06 -9.05
N VAL A 122 -3.46 4.35 -9.67
CA VAL A 122 -2.05 4.34 -9.25
C VAL A 122 -1.10 4.14 -10.42
N ASN A 123 0.04 4.83 -10.39
CA ASN A 123 1.26 4.40 -11.08
C ASN A 123 2.30 3.98 -10.03
N SER A 124 2.94 2.83 -10.26
CA SER A 124 4.11 2.42 -9.49
C SER A 124 5.38 3.02 -10.08
N PHE A 125 6.32 3.36 -9.21
CA PHE A 125 7.63 3.89 -9.56
C PHE A 125 8.72 3.04 -8.90
N GLN A 126 9.96 3.20 -9.36
CA GLN A 126 11.12 2.48 -8.84
C GLN A 126 11.21 2.53 -7.30
N ARG A 127 10.83 3.66 -6.71
CA ARG A 127 10.88 3.91 -5.26
C ARG A 127 9.57 4.50 -4.73
N GLY A 128 8.44 3.87 -5.05
CA GLY A 128 7.15 4.28 -4.50
C GLY A 128 5.98 4.16 -5.45
N GLY A 129 4.95 4.94 -5.17
CA GLY A 129 3.78 5.09 -6.01
C GLY A 129 3.22 6.51 -5.93
N ILE A 130 2.46 6.88 -6.94
CA ILE A 130 1.57 8.03 -6.87
C ILE A 130 0.16 7.50 -7.04
N TYR A 131 -0.67 7.81 -6.06
CA TYR A 131 -2.02 7.31 -5.88
C TYR A 131 -2.99 8.45 -6.05
N TRP A 132 -4.12 8.21 -6.70
CA TRP A 132 -5.11 9.25 -6.96
C TRP A 132 -6.50 8.78 -6.59
N TRP A 133 -7.29 9.67 -5.99
CA TRP A 133 -8.73 9.52 -5.84
C TRP A 133 -9.45 10.84 -6.18
N PRO A 134 -10.73 10.79 -6.62
CA PRO A 134 -11.49 11.99 -6.93
C PRO A 134 -11.61 13.00 -5.78
N ASP A 135 -11.59 12.52 -4.53
CA ASP A 135 -11.80 13.34 -3.33
C ASP A 135 -10.50 13.87 -2.71
N THR A 136 -9.34 13.31 -3.07
CA THR A 136 -8.04 13.67 -2.46
C THR A 136 -6.99 14.13 -3.46
N GLY A 137 -7.21 13.90 -4.76
CA GLY A 137 -6.21 14.18 -5.79
C GLY A 137 -5.04 13.20 -5.73
N ALA A 138 -3.91 13.59 -6.35
CA ALA A 138 -2.72 12.75 -6.43
C ALA A 138 -1.81 12.90 -5.21
N LEU A 139 -1.50 11.78 -4.57
CA LEU A 139 -0.66 11.65 -3.39
C LEU A 139 0.50 10.70 -3.69
N ASP A 140 1.71 11.19 -3.55
CA ASP A 140 2.96 10.44 -3.64
C ASP A 140 3.31 9.80 -2.28
N LEU A 141 3.78 8.56 -2.31
CA LEU A 141 4.28 7.84 -1.14
C LEU A 141 5.26 6.73 -1.57
N ASN A 142 6.34 6.54 -0.82
CA ASN A 142 7.24 5.42 -1.06
C ASN A 142 6.67 4.12 -0.47
N ASP A 143 6.83 3.98 0.85
CA ASP A 143 6.33 2.89 1.68
C ASP A 143 5.71 3.49 2.96
N VAL A 144 5.05 2.65 3.76
CA VAL A 144 4.57 3.01 5.10
C VAL A 144 5.28 2.21 6.17
N VAL A 145 5.45 2.82 7.34
CA VAL A 145 5.78 2.13 8.58
C VAL A 145 4.59 2.22 9.52
N LEU A 146 4.10 1.08 9.98
CA LEU A 146 3.09 0.98 11.02
C LEU A 146 3.79 0.65 12.34
N HIS A 147 3.53 1.49 13.34
CA HIS A 147 3.98 1.31 14.70
C HIS A 147 2.82 1.04 15.63
N TYR A 148 3.02 0.10 16.55
CA TYR A 148 2.30 0.13 17.82
C TYR A 148 2.91 1.23 18.70
N THR A 149 2.07 2.10 19.24
CA THR A 149 2.52 3.29 19.98
C THR A 149 2.19 3.26 21.47
N GLY A 150 1.49 2.22 21.94
CA GLY A 150 1.20 2.01 23.34
C GLY A 150 -0.23 1.57 23.62
N LEU A 151 -0.50 1.36 24.90
CA LEU A 151 -1.83 1.06 25.42
C LEU A 151 -2.22 1.98 26.58
N VAL A 152 -3.51 2.08 26.82
CA VAL A 152 -4.07 2.79 27.97
C VAL A 152 -5.07 1.88 28.67
N CYS A 153 -4.90 1.73 29.99
CA CYS A 153 -5.92 1.20 30.86
C CYS A 153 -6.95 2.29 31.15
N LEU A 154 -8.18 2.05 30.72
CA LEU A 154 -9.30 2.97 30.95
C LEU A 154 -9.98 2.69 32.27
N ARG A 155 -10.01 1.42 32.69
CA ARG A 155 -10.58 0.97 33.95
C ARG A 155 -10.09 -0.44 34.25
N GLU A 156 -9.70 -0.67 35.50
CA GLU A 156 -9.59 -1.97 36.14
C GLU A 156 -10.54 -1.98 37.35
N THR A 157 -11.34 -3.02 37.50
CA THR A 157 -12.12 -3.27 38.72
C THR A 157 -11.90 -4.68 39.24
N GLY A 158 -10.66 -5.00 39.57
CA GLY A 158 -10.24 -6.24 40.23
C GLY A 158 -9.12 -5.95 41.23
N GLU A 159 -9.32 -6.43 42.46
CA GLU A 159 -8.40 -6.61 43.59
C GLU A 159 -7.52 -5.48 44.17
N THR A 160 -7.57 -5.40 45.50
CA THR A 160 -6.73 -4.61 46.40
C THR A 160 -5.25 -5.05 46.43
N SER A 161 -4.80 -5.89 45.50
CA SER A 161 -3.41 -6.35 45.45
C SER A 161 -2.95 -6.60 44.01
N GLY A 162 -2.15 -5.66 43.48
CA GLY A 162 -1.14 -5.95 42.48
C GLY A 162 -1.59 -5.77 41.03
N ALA A 163 -1.62 -4.51 40.59
CA ALA A 163 -1.40 -4.05 39.24
C ALA A 163 -1.28 -5.13 38.14
N ASP A 164 -2.26 -5.18 37.23
CA ASP A 164 -2.36 -6.20 36.19
C ASP A 164 -1.19 -6.17 35.19
N GLU A 165 -0.86 -7.33 34.63
CA GLU A 165 0.22 -7.48 33.66
C GLU A 165 -0.33 -7.77 32.25
N PRO A 166 -0.91 -6.80 31.53
CA PRO A 166 -1.45 -7.08 30.21
C PRO A 166 -0.32 -7.35 29.21
N TYR A 167 -0.54 -8.34 28.36
CA TYR A 167 0.29 -8.52 27.16
C TYR A 167 -0.54 -8.38 25.89
N VAL A 168 0.03 -7.65 24.93
CA VAL A 168 -0.57 -7.35 23.64
C VAL A 168 0.11 -8.16 22.56
N LEU A 169 -0.69 -8.87 21.79
CA LEU A 169 -0.29 -9.63 20.60
C LEU A 169 -0.79 -8.90 19.37
N MET A 170 0.11 -8.66 18.43
CA MET A 170 -0.15 -7.90 17.20
C MET A 170 0.27 -8.73 16.00
N GLY A 171 -0.71 -9.08 15.17
CA GLY A 171 -0.51 -9.73 13.88
C GLY A 171 -0.78 -8.77 12.75
N VAL A 172 0.14 -8.69 11.79
CA VAL A 172 -0.09 -7.96 10.53
C VAL A 172 -0.11 -8.93 9.37
N VAL A 173 -1.16 -8.83 8.56
CA VAL A 173 -1.33 -9.59 7.31
C VAL A 173 -1.47 -8.61 6.16
N SER A 174 -0.65 -8.76 5.12
CA SER A 174 -0.74 -7.99 3.86
C SER A 174 -0.77 -8.95 2.67
N PRO A 175 -1.37 -8.57 1.53
CA PRO A 175 -1.50 -9.48 0.38
C PRO A 175 -0.16 -9.85 -0.30
N PHE A 176 0.94 -9.15 0.02
CA PHE A 176 2.26 -9.34 -0.62
C PHE A 176 3.39 -9.64 0.37
N SER A 177 3.07 -9.75 1.65
CA SER A 177 4.04 -10.08 2.69
C SER A 177 3.52 -11.20 3.56
N SER A 178 4.44 -12.07 3.98
CA SER A 178 4.15 -13.06 5.01
C SER A 178 3.58 -12.40 6.26
N ALA A 179 2.66 -13.11 6.94
CA ALA A 179 2.13 -12.64 8.22
C ALA A 179 3.27 -12.42 9.21
N ALA A 180 3.32 -11.24 9.84
CA ALA A 180 4.30 -10.89 10.85
C ALA A 180 3.61 -10.75 12.21
N PHE A 181 4.22 -11.30 13.26
CA PHE A 181 3.74 -11.18 14.63
C PHE A 181 4.75 -10.47 15.51
N ARG A 182 4.23 -9.62 16.40
CA ARG A 182 4.95 -8.98 17.50
C ARG A 182 4.12 -9.15 18.77
N SER A 183 4.78 -9.32 19.89
CA SER A 183 4.18 -9.28 21.22
C SER A 183 4.83 -8.15 22.00
N GLN A 184 4.12 -7.67 23.02
CA GLN A 184 4.72 -6.84 24.05
C GLN A 184 3.99 -7.06 25.37
N THR A 185 4.75 -7.22 26.45
CA THR A 185 4.23 -7.44 27.80
C THR A 185 4.42 -6.17 28.61
N TYR A 186 3.45 -5.85 29.46
CA TYR A 186 3.54 -4.73 30.38
C TYR A 186 3.28 -5.21 31.78
N SER A 187 4.07 -4.72 32.73
CA SER A 187 3.82 -4.96 34.14
C SER A 187 3.16 -3.76 34.80
N SER A 188 2.38 -4.08 35.83
CA SER A 188 1.83 -3.13 36.78
C SER A 188 0.95 -2.04 36.16
N VAL A 189 0.11 -2.39 35.19
CA VAL A 189 -0.71 -1.43 34.45
C VAL A 189 -2.01 -1.14 35.19
N ASP A 190 -1.98 -0.11 36.03
CA ASP A 190 -3.15 0.29 36.81
C ASP A 190 -4.20 1.06 36.00
N SER A 191 -5.41 1.09 36.55
CA SER A 191 -6.51 1.94 36.09
C SER A 191 -6.07 3.38 35.86
N ASP A 192 -6.53 3.95 34.76
CA ASP A 192 -6.22 5.30 34.31
C ASP A 192 -4.75 5.53 33.89
N THR A 193 -3.88 4.51 33.85
CA THR A 193 -2.49 4.66 33.41
C THR A 193 -2.29 4.32 31.92
N SER A 194 -1.17 4.79 31.37
CA SER A 194 -0.73 4.48 30.00
C SER A 194 0.63 3.82 29.97
N ARG A 195 0.90 3.11 28.87
CA ARG A 195 2.21 2.54 28.52
C ARG A 195 2.53 2.94 27.09
N PRO A 196 3.10 4.14 26.87
CA PRO A 196 3.63 4.52 25.56
C PRO A 196 4.76 3.58 25.15
N ASP A 197 4.80 3.23 23.87
CA ASP A 197 5.83 2.37 23.29
C ASP A 197 6.08 2.77 21.83
N LEU A 198 7.06 2.15 21.18
CA LEU A 198 7.29 2.34 19.75
C LEU A 198 7.85 1.06 19.13
N ILE A 199 6.95 0.22 18.63
CA ILE A 199 7.30 -1.06 18.03
C ILE A 199 6.90 -1.05 16.55
N GLU A 200 7.86 -1.21 15.65
CA GLU A 200 7.59 -1.41 14.22
C GLU A 200 6.97 -2.79 14.01
N ILE A 201 5.70 -2.80 13.57
CA ILE A 201 4.95 -4.03 13.31
C ILE A 201 4.76 -4.30 11.82
N TYR A 202 4.94 -3.30 10.96
CA TYR A 202 4.95 -3.47 9.50
C TYR A 202 5.73 -2.37 8.79
N ARG A 203 6.43 -2.75 7.72
CA ARG A 203 7.07 -1.86 6.75
C ARG A 203 6.85 -2.40 5.35
N GLY A 204 6.37 -1.55 4.45
CA GLY A 204 6.25 -1.89 3.04
C GLY A 204 5.21 -1.06 2.30
N LYS A 205 4.82 -1.55 1.12
CA LYS A 205 3.89 -0.85 0.22
C LYS A 205 2.50 -0.69 0.87
N PRO A 206 1.79 0.42 0.62
CA PRO A 206 0.46 0.68 1.18
C PRO A 206 -0.65 -0.07 0.41
N ASN A 207 -0.54 -1.38 0.22
CA ASN A 207 -1.51 -2.18 -0.55
C ASN A 207 -2.73 -2.65 0.27
N GLY A 208 -2.89 -2.11 1.48
CA GLY A 208 -3.85 -2.55 2.48
C GLY A 208 -3.28 -3.62 3.40
N LEU A 209 -3.78 -3.65 4.64
CA LEU A 209 -3.40 -4.64 5.65
C LEU A 209 -4.55 -4.97 6.59
N ILE A 210 -4.46 -6.14 7.21
CA ILE A 210 -5.28 -6.52 8.35
C ILE A 210 -4.38 -6.53 9.57
N LEU A 211 -4.81 -5.84 10.61
CA LEU A 211 -4.19 -5.83 11.92
C LEU A 211 -5.09 -6.62 12.87
N GLU A 212 -4.50 -7.63 13.49
CA GLU A 212 -5.16 -8.51 14.46
C GLU A 212 -4.54 -8.24 15.82
N ILE A 213 -5.35 -7.75 16.76
CA ILE A 213 -4.93 -7.39 18.10
C ILE A 213 -5.61 -8.34 19.06
N THR A 214 -4.84 -8.97 19.95
CA THR A 214 -5.36 -9.71 21.09
C THR A 214 -4.68 -9.19 22.35
N LEU A 215 -5.47 -8.86 23.36
CA LEU A 215 -5.02 -8.48 24.68
C LEU A 215 -5.43 -9.56 25.68
N MET A 216 -4.49 -9.93 26.53
CA MET A 216 -4.59 -11.01 27.48
C MET A 216 -4.00 -10.55 28.82
N GLU A 217 -4.51 -11.08 29.93
CA GLU A 217 -3.87 -10.99 31.24
C GLU A 217 -2.69 -11.97 31.30
N ASN A 218 -1.56 -11.53 31.86
CA ASN A 218 -0.42 -12.38 32.19
C ASN A 218 -0.45 -12.68 33.68
N ASP A 219 -1.30 -13.60 34.11
CA ASP A 219 -1.33 -13.99 35.51
C ASP A 219 -0.34 -15.14 35.72
N HIS A 220 -0.38 -16.17 34.87
CA HIS A 220 0.29 -17.45 35.10
C HIS A 220 0.97 -18.07 33.84
N GLY A 221 0.87 -17.47 32.64
CA GLY A 221 1.38 -18.03 31.38
C GLY A 221 2.73 -17.52 30.86
N ASP A 222 3.19 -18.10 29.73
CA ASP A 222 4.38 -17.68 28.97
C ASP A 222 3.94 -16.93 27.70
N PRO A 223 4.08 -15.59 27.64
CA PRO A 223 3.67 -14.78 26.50
C PRO A 223 4.33 -15.19 25.17
N GLU A 224 5.56 -15.71 25.20
CA GLU A 224 6.26 -16.14 24.00
C GLU A 224 5.71 -17.46 23.45
N LYS A 225 5.22 -18.34 24.31
CA LYS A 225 4.53 -19.56 23.90
C LYS A 225 3.25 -19.21 23.13
N PHE A 226 2.42 -18.33 23.68
CA PHE A 226 1.20 -17.86 23.02
C PHE A 226 1.48 -17.18 21.69
N ARG A 227 2.48 -16.30 21.64
CA ARG A 227 2.90 -15.64 20.40
C ARG A 227 3.24 -16.65 19.32
N LYS A 228 4.02 -17.69 19.63
CA LYS A 228 4.41 -18.73 18.68
C LYS A 228 3.21 -19.51 18.15
N GLU A 229 2.27 -19.83 19.02
CA GLU A 229 1.07 -20.59 18.65
C GLU A 229 0.13 -19.78 17.76
N ILE A 230 -0.14 -18.51 18.10
CA ILE A 230 -0.92 -17.59 17.25
C ILE A 230 -0.22 -17.36 15.92
N GLN A 231 1.11 -17.17 15.95
CA GLN A 231 1.91 -17.04 14.75
C GLN A 231 1.77 -18.27 13.85
N ALA A 232 1.82 -19.49 14.41
CA ALA A 232 1.65 -20.72 13.63
C ALA A 232 0.25 -20.82 13.01
N ALA A 233 -0.80 -20.56 13.80
CA ALA A 233 -2.19 -20.56 13.34
C ALA A 233 -2.41 -19.56 12.19
N MET A 234 -1.90 -18.35 12.33
CA MET A 234 -2.11 -17.29 11.33
C MET A 234 -1.18 -17.45 10.12
N THR A 235 0.00 -18.03 10.27
CA THR A 235 0.85 -18.41 9.11
C THR A 235 0.16 -19.47 8.27
N ALA A 236 -0.47 -20.47 8.90
CA ALA A 236 -1.25 -21.49 8.19
C ALA A 236 -2.46 -20.87 7.45
N ALA A 237 -3.21 -19.99 8.13
CA ALA A 237 -4.33 -19.27 7.52
C ALA A 237 -3.88 -18.36 6.35
N HIS A 238 -2.76 -17.66 6.52
CA HIS A 238 -2.17 -16.82 5.48
C HIS A 238 -1.77 -17.65 4.24
N GLY A 239 -1.08 -18.78 4.44
CA GLY A 239 -0.66 -19.68 3.37
C GLY A 239 -1.81 -20.15 2.47
N LEU A 240 -2.96 -20.48 3.06
CA LEU A 240 -4.16 -20.88 2.33
C LEU A 240 -4.72 -19.78 1.43
N GLY A 241 -4.63 -18.51 1.83
CA GLY A 241 -5.17 -17.44 1.01
C GLY A 241 -4.18 -16.74 0.08
N THR A 242 -2.86 -16.85 0.31
CA THR A 242 -1.90 -16.60 -0.77
C THR A 242 -2.11 -17.55 -1.95
N ALA A 243 -2.53 -18.80 -1.70
CA ALA A 243 -2.90 -19.73 -2.78
C ALA A 243 -4.16 -19.28 -3.55
N ALA A 244 -5.13 -18.68 -2.86
CA ALA A 244 -6.33 -18.11 -3.49
C ALA A 244 -6.03 -16.83 -4.30
N LEU A 245 -5.04 -16.03 -3.88
CA LEU A 245 -4.54 -14.88 -4.64
C LEU A 245 -3.74 -15.29 -5.90
N GLY A 246 -3.12 -16.47 -5.89
CA GLY A 246 -2.32 -17.00 -7.02
C GLY A 246 -3.10 -17.41 -8.28
N LEU A 247 -4.44 -17.36 -8.26
CA LEU A 247 -5.30 -17.65 -9.41
C LEU A 247 -5.68 -16.39 -10.23
N ILE A 248 -5.10 -15.25 -9.87
CA ILE A 248 -5.37 -13.95 -10.49
C ILE A 248 -4.09 -13.54 -11.19
N PRO A 249 -4.09 -13.32 -12.51
CA PRO A 249 -2.86 -13.08 -13.25
C PRO A 249 -2.18 -11.81 -12.72
N VAL A 250 -1.11 -12.00 -11.93
CA VAL A 250 -0.19 -10.96 -11.44
C VAL A 250 0.75 -10.59 -12.60
N VAL A 251 0.18 -10.09 -13.69
CA VAL A 251 0.94 -9.49 -14.79
C VAL A 251 0.58 -8.02 -14.83
N GLY A 252 1.41 -7.20 -14.19
CA GLY A 252 1.34 -5.74 -14.22
C GLY A 252 0.24 -5.11 -13.35
N GLY A 253 0.61 -4.57 -12.19
CA GLY A 253 -0.10 -3.47 -11.51
C GLY A 253 -1.53 -3.68 -10.99
N ALA A 254 -2.19 -4.81 -11.24
CA ALA A 254 -3.57 -5.06 -10.82
C ALA A 254 -3.62 -5.89 -9.53
N ILE A 255 -3.54 -5.22 -8.37
CA ILE A 255 -3.48 -5.89 -7.06
C ILE A 255 -4.81 -5.79 -6.29
N ALA A 256 -5.63 -4.78 -6.56
CA ALA A 256 -6.51 -4.25 -5.52
C ALA A 256 -7.97 -4.72 -5.54
N ALA A 257 -8.50 -5.18 -6.68
CA ALA A 257 -9.94 -5.45 -6.82
C ALA A 257 -10.43 -6.73 -6.12
N VAL A 258 -9.54 -7.51 -5.50
CA VAL A 258 -9.83 -8.90 -5.08
C VAL A 258 -9.66 -9.13 -3.57
N VAL A 259 -9.11 -8.16 -2.85
CA VAL A 259 -8.80 -8.34 -1.42
C VAL A 259 -10.06 -8.35 -0.55
N GLY A 260 -11.05 -7.48 -0.83
CA GLY A 260 -12.27 -7.37 -0.02
C GLY A 260 -13.07 -8.68 0.15
N PRO A 261 -13.42 -9.40 -0.93
CA PRO A 261 -14.14 -10.67 -0.85
C PRO A 261 -13.31 -11.84 -0.29
N LEU A 262 -11.98 -11.78 -0.43
CA LEU A 262 -11.08 -12.82 0.09
C LEU A 262 -10.92 -12.73 1.60
N ILE A 263 -10.84 -11.52 2.18
CA ILE A 263 -10.78 -11.29 3.64
C ILE A 263 -11.91 -12.02 4.38
N GLN A 264 -13.12 -12.06 3.81
CA GLN A 264 -14.27 -12.77 4.39
C GLN A 264 -14.10 -14.30 4.44
N LYS A 265 -13.29 -14.90 3.56
CA LYS A 265 -13.02 -16.34 3.53
C LYS A 265 -11.95 -16.79 4.53
N PHE A 266 -11.10 -15.89 5.03
CA PHE A 266 -10.09 -16.19 6.06
C PHE A 266 -10.67 -16.24 7.48
N ILE A 267 -11.80 -15.56 7.70
CA ILE A 267 -12.39 -15.34 9.03
C ILE A 267 -12.68 -16.65 9.77
N PRO A 268 -13.25 -17.70 9.15
CA PRO A 268 -13.62 -18.93 9.87
C PRO A 268 -12.42 -19.77 10.30
N GLU A 269 -11.37 -19.86 9.49
CA GLU A 269 -10.19 -20.70 9.79
C GLU A 269 -9.30 -20.08 10.88
N VAL A 270 -9.12 -18.75 10.86
CA VAL A 270 -8.45 -18.03 11.96
C VAL A 270 -9.25 -18.20 13.25
N ALA A 271 -10.58 -18.03 13.21
CA ALA A 271 -11.43 -18.21 14.39
C ALA A 271 -11.38 -19.63 14.94
N LYS A 272 -11.33 -20.66 14.09
CA LYS A 272 -11.24 -22.06 14.49
C LYS A 272 -9.87 -22.42 15.11
N ALA A 273 -8.78 -21.93 14.52
CA ALA A 273 -7.44 -22.13 15.07
C ALA A 273 -7.24 -21.40 16.40
N VAL A 274 -7.80 -20.19 16.51
CA VAL A 274 -7.83 -19.39 17.75
C VAL A 274 -8.72 -20.05 18.82
N ASN A 275 -9.87 -20.62 18.46
CA ASN A 275 -10.74 -21.35 19.40
C ASN A 275 -10.12 -22.65 19.93
N ASN A 276 -9.36 -23.38 19.12
CA ASN A 276 -8.61 -24.56 19.59
C ASN A 276 -7.40 -24.19 20.47
N LEU A 277 -7.05 -22.91 20.52
CA LEU A 277 -5.98 -22.35 21.33
C LEU A 277 -6.45 -21.99 22.75
N PHE A 278 -7.75 -21.90 23.05
CA PHE A 278 -8.18 -21.43 24.38
C PHE A 278 -8.37 -22.59 25.37
N GLY A 279 -7.25 -22.98 26.01
CA GLY A 279 -7.22 -23.86 27.19
C GLY A 279 -6.05 -23.58 28.14
N PHE A 280 -5.48 -22.36 28.12
CA PHE A 280 -4.11 -22.11 28.62
C PHE A 280 -3.97 -21.40 29.97
N GLY A 281 -5.03 -21.16 30.72
CA GLY A 281 -4.93 -20.66 32.10
C GLY A 281 -4.59 -19.16 32.27
N ASP A 282 -4.32 -18.42 31.19
CA ASP A 282 -4.35 -16.95 31.15
C ASP A 282 -5.65 -16.46 30.50
N ASP A 283 -6.16 -15.35 31.00
CA ASP A 283 -7.48 -14.84 30.68
C ASP A 283 -7.47 -13.85 29.53
N LYS A 284 -8.39 -14.05 28.57
CA LYS A 284 -8.51 -13.15 27.41
C LYS A 284 -9.28 -11.90 27.81
N ILE A 285 -8.61 -10.76 27.81
CA ILE A 285 -9.27 -9.46 27.96
C ILE A 285 -10.10 -9.14 26.71
N GLY A 286 -9.51 -9.22 25.51
CA GLY A 286 -10.24 -8.86 24.29
C GLY A 286 -9.46 -9.01 23.01
N SER A 287 -10.15 -8.93 21.88
CA SER A 287 -9.51 -8.95 20.57
C SER A 287 -10.24 -8.07 19.57
N GLU A 288 -9.51 -7.48 18.65
CA GLU A 288 -10.07 -6.72 17.55
C GLU A 288 -9.30 -6.94 16.27
N ARG A 289 -10.05 -6.94 15.17
CA ARG A 289 -9.51 -6.93 13.82
C ARG A 289 -9.75 -5.56 13.20
N ILE A 290 -8.68 -4.88 12.80
CA ILE A 290 -8.73 -3.63 12.06
C ILE A 290 -8.31 -3.90 10.61
N VAL A 291 -9.16 -3.54 9.67
CA VAL A 291 -8.83 -3.59 8.23
C VAL A 291 -8.50 -2.18 7.78
N LEU A 292 -7.31 -1.97 7.23
CA LEU A 292 -6.88 -0.71 6.64
C LEU A 292 -6.78 -0.90 5.13
N THR A 293 -7.54 -0.12 4.36
CA THR A 293 -7.37 -0.11 2.90
C THR A 293 -6.06 0.57 2.51
N GLY A 294 -5.66 0.45 1.24
CA GLY A 294 -4.51 1.22 0.75
C GLY A 294 -4.71 2.73 0.91
N LYS A 295 -5.94 3.21 0.71
CA LYS A 295 -6.31 4.62 0.93
C LYS A 295 -6.10 5.02 2.39
N ASP A 296 -6.57 4.21 3.34
CA ASP A 296 -6.40 4.48 4.77
C ASP A 296 -4.91 4.60 5.14
N LEU A 297 -4.09 3.65 4.67
CA LEU A 297 -2.64 3.66 4.94
C LEU A 297 -1.98 4.95 4.43
N ILE A 298 -2.31 5.37 3.21
CA ILE A 298 -1.74 6.59 2.61
C ILE A 298 -2.20 7.83 3.35
N LEU A 299 -3.49 7.95 3.65
CA LEU A 299 -4.04 9.12 4.34
C LEU A 299 -3.56 9.23 5.79
N LEU A 300 -3.44 8.11 6.50
CA LEU A 300 -2.90 8.08 7.85
C LEU A 300 -1.40 8.41 7.87
N ALA A 301 -0.62 7.86 6.92
CA ALA A 301 0.80 8.17 6.78
C ALA A 301 1.05 9.64 6.48
N ARG A 302 0.25 10.24 5.59
CA ARG A 302 0.42 11.65 5.18
C ARG A 302 -0.13 12.65 6.18
N ARG A 303 -0.93 12.22 7.14
CA ARG A 303 -1.40 13.11 8.21
C ARG A 303 -0.18 13.57 9.01
N THR A 304 0.03 14.88 9.14
CA THR A 304 1.16 15.44 9.88
C THR A 304 0.98 15.30 11.39
N ASN A 305 -0.19 15.66 11.91
CA ASN A 305 -0.45 15.67 13.34
C ASN A 305 -0.88 14.28 13.86
N ASN A 306 -0.31 13.89 14.99
CA ASN A 306 -0.82 12.78 15.80
C ASN A 306 -1.89 13.31 16.77
N SER A 307 -2.90 12.49 17.04
CA SER A 307 -3.70 12.65 18.25
C SER A 307 -2.86 12.22 19.46
N ASN A 308 -3.21 12.71 20.65
CA ASN A 308 -2.57 12.29 21.89
C ASN A 308 -3.64 11.95 22.91
N TYR A 309 -3.47 10.83 23.61
CA TYR A 309 -4.27 10.49 24.77
C TYR A 309 -3.36 9.86 25.83
N LYS A 310 -3.32 10.48 27.02
CA LYS A 310 -2.46 10.07 28.14
C LYS A 310 -1.01 9.79 27.71
N ASN A 311 -0.39 10.72 27.02
CA ASN A 311 0.99 10.63 26.52
C ASN A 311 1.23 9.57 25.43
N VAL A 312 0.20 8.90 24.94
CA VAL A 312 0.29 8.00 23.78
C VAL A 312 -0.08 8.80 22.52
N GLY A 313 0.91 9.00 21.63
CA GLY A 313 0.69 9.61 20.32
C GLY A 313 0.17 8.59 19.31
N TYR A 314 -0.85 8.92 18.53
CA TYR A 314 -1.48 7.96 17.62
C TYR A 314 -2.15 8.59 16.39
N LYS A 315 -2.36 7.77 15.37
CA LYS A 315 -3.15 8.06 14.16
C LYS A 315 -4.52 7.39 14.21
N PHE A 316 -4.58 6.16 14.74
CA PHE A 316 -5.79 5.39 14.94
C PHE A 316 -5.64 4.45 16.15
N SER A 317 -6.73 3.81 16.57
CA SER A 317 -6.77 2.97 17.77
C SER A 317 -7.80 1.86 17.59
N THR A 318 -7.72 0.84 18.45
CA THR A 318 -8.80 -0.13 18.66
C THR A 318 -10.07 0.55 19.19
N ASN A 319 -11.19 -0.14 19.15
CA ASN A 319 -12.29 -0.01 20.11
C ASN A 319 -11.82 -0.39 21.52
N ASN A 320 -12.72 -0.26 22.50
CA ASN A 320 -12.44 -0.70 23.87
C ASN A 320 -12.40 -2.23 23.94
N LEU A 321 -11.27 -2.78 24.37
CA LEU A 321 -11.09 -4.21 24.63
C LEU A 321 -11.46 -4.47 26.09
N ARG A 322 -12.44 -5.34 26.34
CA ARG A 322 -13.02 -5.55 27.68
C ARG A 322 -13.21 -7.03 27.98
N GLY A 323 -12.75 -7.43 29.17
CA GLY A 323 -12.84 -8.77 29.73
C GLY A 323 -12.29 -8.74 31.15
N HIS A 324 -12.67 -9.68 32.01
CA HIS A 324 -12.06 -9.88 33.33
C HIS A 324 -12.01 -8.62 34.24
N ASN A 325 -13.02 -7.74 34.14
CA ASN A 325 -13.10 -6.43 34.83
C ASN A 325 -12.11 -5.35 34.35
N ALA A 326 -11.36 -5.65 33.31
CA ALA A 326 -10.46 -4.76 32.63
C ALA A 326 -11.08 -4.08 31.40
N ASN A 327 -10.57 -2.89 31.08
CA ASN A 327 -10.95 -2.13 29.90
C ASN A 327 -9.75 -1.36 29.35
N TYR A 328 -9.25 -1.80 28.22
CA TYR A 328 -8.06 -1.25 27.59
C TYR A 328 -8.34 -0.68 26.20
N LYS A 329 -7.44 0.19 25.77
CA LYS A 329 -7.39 0.68 24.38
C LYS A 329 -5.95 0.66 23.88
N VAL A 330 -5.78 0.20 22.66
CA VAL A 330 -4.47 0.05 22.00
C VAL A 330 -4.37 1.05 20.85
N TYR A 331 -3.18 1.64 20.70
CA TYR A 331 -2.95 2.78 19.81
C TYR A 331 -1.83 2.51 18.81
N PHE A 332 -1.98 3.11 17.62
CA PHE A 332 -1.08 2.91 16.50
C PHE A 332 -0.74 4.21 15.79
N GLY A 333 0.49 4.27 15.28
CA GLY A 333 0.99 5.35 14.43
C GLY A 333 1.36 4.82 13.05
N ILE A 334 1.12 5.62 12.01
CA ILE A 334 1.59 5.33 10.65
C ILE A 334 2.35 6.54 10.15
N VAL A 335 3.51 6.28 9.55
CA VAL A 335 4.37 7.31 8.95
C VAL A 335 4.87 6.87 7.56
N PRO A 336 5.23 7.81 6.68
CA PRO A 336 5.95 7.51 5.45
C PRO A 336 7.33 6.91 5.76
N ALA A 337 7.79 5.99 4.92
CA ALA A 337 9.08 5.30 5.04
C ALA A 337 10.13 5.77 4.02
#